data_AF-A0A7V2AJT7-F1
#
_entry.id   AF-A0A7V2AJT7-F1
#
_cell.length_a   1.000
_cell.length_b   1.000
_cell.length_c   1.000
_cell.angle_alpha   90.00
_cell.angle_beta   90.00
_cell.angle_gamma   90.00
#
_symmetry.space_group_name_H-M   'P 1'
#
loop_
_entity.id
_entity.type
_entity.pdbx_description
1 polymer ?
#
loop_
_entity_poly.entity_id
_entity_poly.type
_entity_poly.pdbx_seq_one_letter_code
_entity_poly.pdbx_strand_id
1 'polypeptide(L)'
;MNEQEILALLTGERNESVFVCRVSQDQASAIGAKTTEVWLSRATVIKQESKHYSTSKDLYFMVPRIIAKGFVRFQPPHHMIFILHEKTDKTRSFKAVVKATKTGHELYLVSIHRVARGDVRAVYRRTTSLEKWKRKRREVGPPRNPT
;
A
#
# COMPACT_ATOMS: atom_id res chain seq x y z
N MET A 1 -14.62 3.42 -4.69
CA MET A 1 -14.45 2.00 -4.33
C MET A 1 -15.83 1.39 -4.31
N ASN A 2 -16.04 0.29 -5.01
CA ASN A 2 -17.32 -0.41 -5.01
C ASN A 2 -17.30 -1.49 -3.93
N GLU A 3 -18.16 -1.37 -2.91
CA GLU A 3 -18.15 -2.28 -1.77
C GLU A 3 -18.58 -3.70 -2.15
N GLN A 4 -19.54 -3.84 -3.07
CA GLN A 4 -20.01 -5.15 -3.53
C GLN A 4 -18.90 -5.93 -4.24
N GLU A 5 -18.11 -5.26 -5.09
CA GLU A 5 -16.97 -5.90 -5.77
C GLU A 5 -15.89 -6.36 -4.79
N ILE A 6 -15.62 -5.55 -3.76
CA ILE A 6 -14.68 -5.93 -2.69
C ILE A 6 -15.23 -7.14 -1.94
N LEU A 7 -16.50 -7.13 -1.54
CA LEU A 7 -17.12 -8.25 -0.83
C LEU A 7 -17.08 -9.54 -1.66
N ALA A 8 -17.45 -9.47 -2.95
CA ALA A 8 -17.38 -10.61 -3.86
C ALA A 8 -15.95 -11.15 -3.99
N LEU A 9 -14.94 -10.27 -4.00
CA LEU A 9 -13.53 -10.68 -4.00
C LEU A 9 -13.11 -11.33 -2.68
N LEU A 10 -13.65 -10.86 -1.54
CA LEU A 10 -13.36 -11.42 -0.22
C LEU A 10 -14.04 -12.79 -0.01
N THR A 11 -15.27 -12.97 -0.48
CA THR A 11 -16.01 -14.25 -0.39
C THR A 11 -15.57 -15.27 -1.44
N GLY A 12 -14.88 -14.84 -2.49
CA GLY A 12 -14.43 -15.71 -3.58
C GLY A 12 -15.45 -15.86 -4.72
N GLU A 13 -16.56 -15.13 -4.68
CA GLU A 13 -17.50 -15.00 -5.79
C GLU A 13 -16.86 -14.31 -7.01
N ARG A 14 -15.81 -13.51 -6.78
CA ARG A 14 -14.99 -12.87 -7.81
C ARG A 14 -13.52 -13.27 -7.66
N ASN A 15 -12.84 -13.50 -8.79
CA ASN A 15 -11.40 -13.77 -8.84
C ASN A 15 -10.57 -12.63 -9.44
N GLU A 16 -11.19 -11.78 -10.25
CA GLU A 16 -10.53 -10.64 -10.88
C GLU A 16 -10.19 -9.55 -9.87
N SER A 17 -9.11 -8.80 -10.14
CA SER A 17 -8.71 -7.68 -9.32
C SER A 17 -9.76 -6.56 -9.34
N VAL A 18 -9.94 -5.91 -8.19
CA VAL A 18 -10.90 -4.81 -8.03
C VAL A 18 -10.19 -3.50 -7.73
N PHE A 19 -10.72 -2.41 -8.28
CA PHE A 19 -10.19 -1.07 -8.03
C PHE A 19 -10.50 -0.63 -6.60
N VAL A 20 -9.47 -0.21 -5.87
CA VAL A 20 -9.61 0.23 -4.47
C VAL A 20 -9.61 1.75 -4.38
N CYS A 21 -8.53 2.39 -4.86
CA CYS A 21 -8.37 3.83 -4.79
C CYS A 21 -7.23 4.32 -5.71
N ARG A 22 -6.95 5.63 -5.65
CA ARG A 22 -5.80 6.24 -6.33
C ARG A 22 -4.77 6.77 -5.33
N VAL A 23 -3.50 6.70 -5.71
CA VAL A 23 -2.39 7.45 -5.08
C VAL A 23 -2.09 8.70 -5.90
N SER A 24 -1.30 9.64 -5.37
CA SER A 24 -0.90 10.80 -6.16
C SER A 24 0.11 10.42 -7.25
N GLN A 25 0.19 11.21 -8.33
CA GLN A 25 1.18 10.99 -9.40
C GLN A 25 2.62 11.02 -8.87
N ASP A 26 2.90 11.89 -7.91
CA ASP A 26 4.18 11.99 -7.22
C ASP A 26 4.54 10.71 -6.46
N GLN A 27 3.55 10.11 -5.77
CA GLN A 27 3.70 8.86 -5.04
C GLN A 27 3.95 7.69 -5.99
N ALA A 28 3.16 7.58 -7.06
CA ALA A 28 3.33 6.57 -8.10
C ALA A 28 4.71 6.65 -8.75
N SER A 29 5.11 7.84 -9.19
CA SER A 29 6.40 8.07 -9.87
C SER A 29 7.59 7.77 -8.96
N ALA A 30 7.46 8.01 -7.65
CA ALA A 30 8.51 7.72 -6.68
C ALA A 30 8.90 6.23 -6.64
N ILE A 31 7.94 5.31 -6.85
CA ILE A 31 8.19 3.87 -6.91
C ILE A 31 8.32 3.31 -8.33
N GLY A 32 8.37 4.18 -9.34
CA GLY A 32 8.51 3.81 -10.75
C GLY A 32 7.20 3.35 -11.41
N ALA A 33 6.04 3.68 -10.84
CA ALA A 33 4.76 3.38 -11.45
C ALA A 33 4.32 4.45 -12.45
N LYS A 34 3.62 4.00 -13.50
CA LYS A 34 3.04 4.79 -14.60
C LYS A 34 1.53 5.01 -14.41
N THR A 35 0.91 4.28 -13.50
CA THR A 35 -0.50 4.44 -13.12
C THR A 35 -0.61 4.92 -11.67
N THR A 36 -1.74 5.55 -11.36
CA THR A 36 -2.11 5.94 -10.00
C THR A 36 -3.13 4.98 -9.37
N GLU A 37 -3.67 4.04 -10.15
CA GLU A 37 -4.76 3.17 -9.73
C GLU A 37 -4.25 1.97 -8.95
N VAL A 38 -4.76 1.82 -7.73
CA VAL A 38 -4.42 0.72 -6.82
C VAL A 38 -5.51 -0.35 -6.90
N TRP A 39 -5.07 -1.56 -7.20
CA TRP A 39 -5.91 -2.74 -7.35
C TRP A 39 -5.73 -3.71 -6.18
N LEU A 40 -6.78 -4.46 -5.84
CA LEU A 40 -6.72 -5.58 -4.90
C LEU A 40 -6.98 -6.87 -5.66
N SER A 41 -6.05 -7.82 -5.57
CA SER A 41 -6.20 -9.14 -6.20
C SER A 41 -6.71 -10.18 -5.21
N ARG A 42 -7.40 -11.22 -5.70
CA ARG A 42 -7.80 -12.37 -4.89
C ARG A 42 -6.60 -13.05 -4.22
N ALA A 43 -5.48 -13.15 -4.92
CA ALA A 43 -4.24 -13.70 -4.38
C ALA A 43 -3.71 -12.90 -3.17
N THR A 44 -3.88 -11.58 -3.16
CA THR A 44 -3.55 -10.76 -1.97
C THR A 44 -4.47 -11.14 -0.82
N VAL A 45 -5.78 -11.22 -1.05
CA VAL A 45 -6.77 -11.55 0.00
C VAL A 45 -6.40 -12.87 0.68
N ILE A 46 -6.20 -13.93 -0.10
CA ILE A 46 -5.84 -15.26 0.40
C ILE A 46 -4.53 -15.21 1.22
N LYS A 47 -3.50 -14.52 0.72
CA LYS A 47 -2.22 -14.36 1.43
C LYS A 47 -2.36 -13.58 2.73
N GLN A 48 -3.32 -12.68 2.78
CA GLN A 48 -3.51 -11.80 3.91
C GLN A 48 -4.33 -12.49 5.02
N GLU A 49 -5.34 -13.27 4.65
CA GLU A 49 -6.09 -14.13 5.58
C GLU A 49 -5.16 -15.15 6.27
N SER A 50 -4.24 -15.77 5.53
CA SER A 50 -3.31 -16.76 6.11
C SER A 50 -2.26 -16.16 7.05
N LYS A 51 -1.86 -14.90 6.83
CA LYS A 51 -0.84 -14.21 7.65
C LYS A 51 -1.42 -13.38 8.79
N HIS A 52 -2.64 -12.90 8.59
CA HIS A 52 -3.32 -11.99 9.50
C HIS A 52 -4.75 -12.49 9.66
N TYR A 53 -4.88 -13.58 10.43
CA TYR A 53 -6.13 -14.31 10.73
C TYR A 53 -7.28 -13.42 11.27
N SER A 54 -6.99 -12.17 11.65
CA SER A 54 -7.93 -11.16 12.16
C SER A 54 -8.09 -9.93 11.24
N THR A 55 -7.85 -10.07 9.94
CA THR A 55 -8.17 -8.97 9.02
C THR A 55 -9.68 -8.86 8.87
N SER A 56 -10.32 -8.04 9.71
CA SER A 56 -11.75 -7.72 9.51
C SER A 56 -11.96 -7.20 8.09
N LYS A 57 -13.03 -7.64 7.42
CA LYS A 57 -13.42 -7.14 6.09
C LYS A 57 -13.44 -5.61 6.05
N ASP A 58 -13.82 -4.98 7.17
CA ASP A 58 -13.83 -3.53 7.38
C ASP A 58 -12.49 -2.84 7.11
N LEU A 59 -11.37 -3.56 7.28
CA LEU A 59 -10.05 -2.99 7.02
C LEU A 59 -9.86 -2.67 5.54
N TYR A 60 -10.40 -3.48 4.62
CA TYR A 60 -10.32 -3.18 3.20
C TYR A 60 -11.08 -1.89 2.86
N PHE A 61 -12.18 -1.62 3.55
CA PHE A 61 -12.92 -0.37 3.38
C PHE A 61 -12.19 0.87 3.92
N MET A 62 -11.20 0.66 4.81
CA MET A 62 -10.36 1.75 5.34
C MET A 62 -9.23 2.16 4.39
N VAL A 63 -8.90 1.36 3.35
CA VAL A 63 -7.76 1.61 2.45
C VAL A 63 -7.78 3.01 1.84
N PRO A 64 -8.89 3.51 1.26
CA PRO A 64 -8.91 4.86 0.68
C PRO A 64 -8.59 5.94 1.72
N ARG A 65 -9.10 5.80 2.95
CA ARG A 65 -8.82 6.73 4.05
C ARG A 65 -7.37 6.67 4.50
N ILE A 66 -6.78 5.47 4.58
CA ILE A 66 -5.37 5.29 4.95
C ILE A 66 -4.45 5.91 3.90
N ILE A 67 -4.76 5.74 2.61
CA ILE A 67 -3.95 6.32 1.53
C ILE A 67 -4.10 7.85 1.47
N ALA A 68 -5.31 8.37 1.66
CA ALA A 68 -5.57 9.80 1.61
C ALA A 68 -5.00 10.58 2.81
N LYS A 69 -5.07 10.01 4.03
CA LYS A 69 -4.72 10.73 5.28
C LYS A 69 -3.48 10.20 5.97
N GLY A 70 -2.97 9.05 5.55
CA GLY A 70 -1.82 8.41 6.18
C GLY A 70 -0.50 9.05 5.75
N PHE A 71 0.51 8.89 6.61
CA PHE A 71 1.88 9.22 6.25
C PHE A 71 2.41 8.17 5.29
N VAL A 72 2.88 8.60 4.13
CA VAL A 72 3.52 7.73 3.15
C VAL A 72 5.01 7.61 3.41
N ARG A 73 5.51 6.40 3.29
CA ARG A 73 6.93 6.04 3.35
C ARG A 73 7.28 5.15 2.19
N PHE A 74 8.51 5.25 1.72
CA PHE A 74 8.99 4.51 0.56
C PHE A 74 9.99 3.45 1.01
N GLN A 75 9.83 2.25 0.48
CA GLN A 75 10.75 1.13 0.67
C GLN A 75 11.19 0.62 -0.70
N PRO A 76 12.52 0.58 -0.98
CA PRO A 76 13.02 0.07 -2.24
C PRO A 76 12.60 -1.38 -2.51
N PRO A 77 12.49 -1.81 -3.78
CA PRO A 77 12.54 -0.96 -4.98
C PRO A 77 11.18 -0.35 -5.40
N HIS A 78 10.05 -0.94 -4.98
CA HIS A 78 8.73 -0.64 -5.56
C HIS A 78 7.59 -0.52 -4.53
N HIS A 79 7.88 -0.24 -3.26
CA HIS A 79 6.86 -0.27 -2.20
C HIS A 79 6.60 1.12 -1.63
N MET A 80 5.31 1.41 -1.45
CA MET A 80 4.80 2.48 -0.61
C MET A 80 4.13 1.88 0.62
N ILE A 81 4.44 2.44 1.78
CA ILE A 81 3.87 2.06 3.06
C ILE A 81 3.15 3.29 3.61
N PHE A 82 1.83 3.17 3.74
CA PHE A 82 0.97 4.19 4.32
C PHE A 82 0.66 3.84 5.76
N ILE A 83 0.83 4.80 6.66
CA ILE A 83 0.53 4.65 8.09
C ILE A 83 -0.48 5.72 8.50
N LEU A 84 -1.66 5.30 8.89
CA LEU A 84 -2.68 6.17 9.48
C LEU A 84 -2.70 6.00 10.99
N HIS A 85 -2.56 7.10 11.72
CA HIS A 85 -2.78 7.14 13.17
C HIS A 85 -4.22 7.59 13.45
N GLU A 86 -4.99 6.78 14.17
CA GLU A 86 -6.33 7.16 14.59
C GLU A 86 -6.25 8.15 15.76
N LYS A 87 -6.86 9.33 15.61
CA LYS A 87 -6.80 10.40 16.63
C LYS A 87 -7.60 10.05 17.88
N THR A 88 -8.73 9.35 17.70
CA THR A 88 -9.67 8.97 18.76
C THR A 88 -9.20 7.76 19.56
N ASP A 89 -8.45 6.85 18.94
CA ASP A 89 -7.80 5.73 19.62
C ASP A 89 -6.32 5.67 19.24
N LYS A 90 -5.48 6.25 20.12
CA LYS A 90 -4.02 6.32 19.94
C LYS A 90 -3.34 4.94 19.94
N THR A 91 -4.07 3.87 20.28
CA THR A 91 -3.56 2.49 20.22
C THR A 91 -3.73 1.86 18.84
N ARG A 92 -4.54 2.47 17.96
CA ARG A 92 -4.87 1.95 16.63
C ARG A 92 -4.14 2.74 15.54
N SER A 93 -3.05 2.15 15.07
CA SER A 93 -2.47 2.51 13.78
C SER A 93 -2.89 1.52 12.72
N PHE A 94 -3.10 2.01 11.50
CA PHE A 94 -3.36 1.17 10.34
C PHE A 94 -2.20 1.31 9.38
N LYS A 95 -1.79 0.18 8.81
CA LYS A 95 -0.76 0.12 7.77
C LYS A 95 -1.36 -0.47 6.51
N ALA A 96 -1.15 0.21 5.39
CA ALA A 96 -1.41 -0.32 4.06
C ALA A 96 -0.11 -0.32 3.26
N VAL A 97 0.14 -1.37 2.50
CA VAL A 97 1.32 -1.50 1.64
C VAL A 97 0.85 -1.62 0.20
N VAL A 98 1.30 -0.69 -0.64
CA VAL A 98 1.07 -0.67 -2.08
C VAL A 98 2.39 -0.98 -2.78
N LYS A 99 2.33 -1.82 -3.80
CA LYS A 99 3.49 -2.25 -4.58
C LYS A 99 3.25 -2.00 -6.06
N ALA A 100 4.24 -1.45 -6.76
CA ALA A 100 4.26 -1.41 -8.22
C ALA A 100 4.77 -2.73 -8.81
N THR A 101 4.26 -3.10 -9.98
CA THR A 101 4.88 -4.14 -10.80
C THR A 101 6.25 -3.69 -11.30
N LYS A 102 7.10 -4.65 -11.70
CA LYS A 102 8.45 -4.35 -12.22
C LYS A 102 8.41 -3.41 -13.42
N THR A 103 7.37 -3.54 -14.26
CA THR A 103 7.16 -2.71 -15.44
C THR A 103 6.54 -1.35 -15.12
N GLY A 104 6.03 -1.17 -13.89
CA GLY A 104 5.40 0.05 -13.41
C GLY A 104 3.96 0.26 -13.91
N HIS A 105 3.40 -0.64 -14.71
CA HIS A 105 2.08 -0.43 -15.31
C HIS A 105 0.91 -0.64 -14.35
N GLU A 106 1.15 -1.31 -13.21
CA GLU A 106 0.10 -1.65 -12.25
C GLU A 106 0.56 -1.37 -10.82
N LEU A 107 -0.38 -0.97 -9.96
CA LEU A 107 -0.19 -0.87 -8.52
C LEU A 107 -1.16 -1.84 -7.82
N TYR A 108 -0.63 -2.59 -6.87
CA TYR A 108 -1.40 -3.54 -6.08
C TYR A 108 -1.31 -3.24 -4.60
N LEU A 109 -2.46 -3.28 -3.91
CA LEU A 109 -2.49 -3.47 -2.46
C LEU A 109 -1.96 -4.88 -2.17
N VAL A 110 -0.94 -4.99 -1.31
CA VAL A 110 -0.31 -6.27 -0.97
C VAL A 110 -0.41 -6.62 0.50
N SER A 111 -0.79 -5.68 1.36
CA SER A 111 -1.04 -5.91 2.78
C SER A 111 -1.84 -4.75 3.39
N ILE A 112 -2.81 -5.06 4.25
CA ILE A 112 -3.41 -4.10 5.17
C ILE A 112 -3.66 -4.72 6.56
N HIS A 113 -3.25 -4.05 7.62
CA HIS A 113 -3.50 -4.53 8.99
C HIS A 113 -3.42 -3.41 10.01
N ARG A 114 -3.98 -3.68 11.19
CA ARG A 114 -3.70 -2.90 12.39
C ARG A 114 -2.26 -3.13 12.82
N VAL A 115 -1.62 -2.09 13.32
CA VAL A 115 -0.23 -2.13 13.82
C VAL A 115 -0.19 -1.57 15.22
N ALA A 116 0.57 -2.24 16.08
CA ALA A 116 0.86 -1.71 17.41
C ALA A 116 1.77 -0.48 17.31
N ARG A 117 1.66 0.41 18.29
CA ARG A 117 2.42 1.67 18.32
C ARG A 117 3.94 1.46 18.28
N GLY A 118 4.45 0.39 18.88
CA GLY A 118 5.87 0.02 18.86
C GLY A 118 6.39 -0.31 17.46
N ASP A 119 5.58 -1.01 16.66
CA ASP A 119 5.96 -1.47 15.32
C ASP A 119 6.03 -0.33 14.31
N VAL A 120 5.23 0.72 14.51
CA VAL A 120 5.26 1.91 13.66
C VAL A 120 6.65 2.55 13.69
N ARG A 121 7.33 2.58 14.84
CA ARG A 121 8.70 3.10 14.95
C ARG A 121 9.69 2.26 14.14
N ALA A 122 9.53 0.94 14.12
CA ALA A 122 10.37 0.06 13.31
C ALA A 122 10.15 0.31 11.80
N VAL A 123 8.90 0.55 11.38
CA VAL A 123 8.61 0.94 9.98
C VAL A 123 9.29 2.26 9.63
N TYR A 124 9.22 3.29 10.49
CA TYR A 124 9.89 4.56 10.25
C TYR A 124 11.41 4.43 10.10
N ARG A 125 12.06 3.51 10.83
CA ARG A 125 13.51 3.29 10.74
C ARG A 125 13.93 2.62 9.42
N ARG A 126 13.08 1.76 8.85
CA ARG A 126 13.40 0.95 7.64
C ARG A 126 12.97 1.62 6.34
N THR A 127 12.36 2.80 6.41
CA THR A 127 11.73 3.46 5.27
C THR A 127 12.18 4.91 5.15
N THR A 128 11.96 5.51 3.99
CA THR A 128 12.41 6.88 3.71
C THR A 128 11.21 7.78 3.37
N SER A 129 11.27 9.08 3.70
CA SER A 129 10.27 10.07 3.25
C SER A 129 10.39 10.33 1.75
N LEU A 130 9.34 10.88 1.13
CA LEU A 130 9.37 11.25 -0.29
C LEU A 130 10.53 12.20 -0.63
N GLU A 131 10.78 13.21 0.18
CA GLU A 131 11.84 14.20 -0.06
C GLU A 131 13.23 13.57 -0.05
N LYS A 132 13.54 12.80 1.01
CA LYS A 132 14.81 12.08 1.12
C LYS A 132 14.95 11.05 -0.01
N TRP A 133 13.84 10.46 -0.45
CA TRP A 133 13.80 9.52 -1.57
C TRP A 133 14.11 10.19 -2.91
N LYS A 134 13.44 11.31 -3.21
CA LYS A 134 13.68 12.12 -4.41
C LYS A 134 15.16 12.56 -4.47
N ARG A 135 15.74 12.99 -3.34
CA ARG A 135 17.17 13.34 -3.25
C ARG A 135 18.08 12.15 -3.57
N LYS A 136 17.85 11.00 -2.93
CA LYS A 136 18.67 9.80 -3.16
C LYS A 136 18.62 9.31 -4.62
N ARG A 137 17.47 9.40 -5.31
CA ARG A 137 17.40 9.04 -6.74
C ARG A 137 18.15 10.01 -7.65
N ARG A 138 18.20 11.30 -7.30
CA ARG A 138 19.01 12.28 -8.06
C ARG A 138 20.51 11.99 -7.94
N GLU A 139 20.97 11.56 -6.77
CA GLU A 139 22.37 11.21 -6.51
C GLU A 139 22.81 9.91 -7.20
N VAL A 140 21.92 8.91 -7.28
CA VAL A 140 22.26 7.56 -7.78
C VAL A 140 21.98 7.41 -9.29
N GLY A 141 21.29 8.36 -9.92
CA GLY A 141 20.81 8.25 -11.30
C GLY A 141 19.65 7.23 -11.45
N PRO A 142 19.00 7.17 -12.63
CA PRO A 142 17.99 6.15 -12.89
C PRO A 142 18.63 4.76 -12.80
N PRO A 143 17.93 3.74 -12.26
CA PRO A 143 18.43 2.37 -12.30
C PRO A 143 18.72 2.00 -13.76
N ARG A 144 19.95 1.56 -14.04
CA ARG A 144 20.30 1.02 -15.35
C ARG A 144 19.43 -0.23 -15.55
N ASN A 145 18.55 -0.20 -16.56
CA ASN A 145 17.82 -1.39 -16.94
C ASN A 145 18.85 -2.43 -17.40
N PRO A 146 18.88 -3.65 -16.83
CA PRO A 146 19.63 -4.73 -17.46
C PRO A 146 18.98 -4.99 -18.82
N THR A 147 19.80 -4.92 -19.86
CA THR A 147 19.46 -5.26 -21.25
C THR A 147 19.36 -6.78 -21.39
#